data_AF-A0A9Q7BK03-F1
#
_entry.id   AF-A0A9Q7BK03-F1
#
_cell.length_a   1.000
_cell.length_b   1.000
_cell.length_c   1.000
_cell.angle_alpha   90.00
_cell.angle_beta   90.00
_cell.angle_gamma   90.00
#
_symmetry.space_group_name_H-M   'P 1'
#
loop_
_entity.id
_entity.type
_entity.pdbx_description
1 polymer ?
#
loop_
_entity_poly.entity_id
_entity_poly.type
_entity_poly.pdbx_seq_one_letter_code
_entity_poly.pdbx_strand_id
1 'polypeptide(L)' 'MQFEGALVREQGVTFAIVIVKPHVLNSGPQADEVAYSFQPAFPGVPIVLMAQNSRGIPTYRGRRDLVNFLGIQGPLLGR' A
#
# COMPACT_ATOMS: atom_id res chain seq x y z
N MET A 1 10.49 7.09 -14.56
CA MET A 1 9.31 7.19 -13.68
C MET A 1 9.76 7.86 -12.40
N GLN A 2 9.02 8.85 -11.91
CA GLN A 2 9.28 9.47 -10.60
C GLN A 2 8.08 9.16 -9.71
N PHE A 3 8.34 8.66 -8.51
CA PHE A 3 7.31 8.30 -7.54
C PHE A 3 7.86 8.44 -6.13
N GLU A 4 6.96 8.51 -5.16
CA GLU A 4 7.30 8.51 -3.75
C GLU A 4 7.03 7.11 -3.18
N GLY A 5 8.00 6.57 -2.46
CA GLY A 5 7.86 5.28 -1.81
C GLY A 5 8.92 5.05 -0.75
N ALA A 6 8.67 4.06 0.10
CA ALA A 6 9.55 3.69 1.20
C ALA A 6 9.69 2.16 1.27
N LEU A 7 10.91 1.69 1.57
CA LEU A 7 11.15 0.30 1.94
C LEU A 7 11.02 0.19 3.47
N VAL A 8 10.11 -0.66 3.92
CA VAL A 8 9.72 -0.78 5.33
C VAL A 8 10.02 -2.20 5.82
N ARG A 9 10.43 -2.33 7.08
CA ARG A 9 10.60 -3.63 7.74
C ARG A 9 9.87 -3.63 9.07
N GLU A 10 8.80 -4.41 9.17
CA GLU A 10 7.98 -4.55 10.38
C GLU A 10 7.90 -6.03 10.78
N GLN A 11 8.09 -6.34 12.06
CA GLN A 11 7.98 -7.69 12.61
C GLN A 11 8.78 -8.76 11.83
N GLY A 12 9.93 -8.37 11.28
CA GLY A 12 10.78 -9.26 10.47
C GLY A 12 10.38 -9.40 9.00
N VAL A 13 9.29 -8.76 8.56
CA VAL A 13 8.82 -8.77 7.17
C VAL A 13 9.19 -7.46 6.47
N THR A 14 9.85 -7.56 5.31
CA THR A 14 10.20 -6.41 4.47
C THR A 14 9.19 -6.24 3.34
N PHE A 15 8.69 -5.02 3.15
CA PHE A 15 7.77 -4.67 2.07
C PHE A 15 7.94 -3.20 1.67
N ALA A 16 7.52 -2.84 0.46
CA ALA A 16 7.55 -1.47 -0.02
C ALA A 16 6.15 -0.82 0.10
N ILE A 17 6.12 0.46 0.44
CA ILE A 17 4.92 1.30 0.38
C ILE A 17 5.13 2.32 -0.73
N VAL A 18 4.20 2.41 -1.68
CA VAL A 18 4.29 3.36 -2.79
C VAL A 18 3.06 4.27 -2.82
N ILE A 19 3.29 5.58 -2.91
CA ILE A 19 2.23 6.58 -2.99
C ILE A 19 1.67 6.63 -4.41
N VAL A 20 0.36 6.50 -4.53
CA VAL A 20 -0.39 6.54 -5.79
C VAL A 20 -1.58 7.50 -5.69
N LYS A 21 -2.15 7.84 -6.85
CA LYS A 21 -3.37 8.63 -6.91
C LYS A 21 -4.56 7.81 -6.39
N PRO A 22 -5.54 8.40 -5.67
CA PRO A 22 -6.68 7.67 -5.08
C PRO A 22 -7.44 6.77 -6.06
N HIS A 23 -7.60 7.20 -7.31
CA HIS A 23 -8.35 6.43 -8.31
C HIS A 23 -7.72 5.06 -8.62
N VAL A 24 -6.42 4.88 -8.41
CA VAL A 24 -5.73 3.59 -8.57
C VAL A 24 -6.30 2.55 -7.60
N LEU A 25 -6.69 2.99 -6.39
CA LEU A 25 -7.21 2.09 -5.37
C LEU A 25 -8.68 1.71 -5.58
N ASN A 26 -9.39 2.34 -6.52
CA ASN A 26 -10.83 2.10 -6.75
C ASN A 26 -11.11 0.72 -7.36
N SER A 27 -10.14 0.13 -8.06
CA SER A 27 -10.28 -1.16 -8.74
C SER A 27 -9.15 -2.11 -8.36
N GLY A 28 -9.49 -3.38 -8.10
CA GLY A 28 -8.49 -4.41 -7.78
C GLY A 28 -7.51 -4.66 -8.91
N PRO A 29 -8.00 -5.01 -10.11
CA PRO A 29 -7.14 -5.23 -11.27
C PRO A 29 -6.20 -4.05 -11.56
N GLN A 30 -6.70 -2.82 -11.48
CA GLN A 30 -5.86 -1.63 -11.70
C GLN A 30 -4.80 -1.46 -10.61
N ALA A 31 -5.15 -1.68 -9.34
CA ALA A 31 -4.19 -1.62 -8.25
C ALA A 31 -3.11 -2.68 -8.41
N ASP A 32 -3.47 -3.89 -8.82
CA ASP A 32 -2.52 -4.98 -9.04
C ASP A 32 -1.55 -4.65 -10.19
N GLU A 33 -2.06 -4.20 -11.34
CA GLU A 33 -1.24 -3.74 -12.48
C GLU A 33 -0.26 -2.63 -12.07
N VAL A 34 -0.74 -1.65 -11.32
CA VAL A 34 0.11 -0.55 -10.85
C VAL A 34 1.16 -1.08 -9.87
N ALA A 35 0.82 -1.97 -8.94
CA ALA A 35 1.79 -2.58 -8.05
C ALA A 35 2.87 -3.36 -8.83
N TYR A 36 2.49 -4.11 -9.86
CA TYR A 36 3.44 -4.82 -10.73
C TYR A 36 4.39 -3.85 -11.46
N SER A 37 3.92 -2.67 -11.86
CA SER A 37 4.77 -1.68 -12.53
C SER A 37 5.93 -1.16 -11.67
N PHE A 38 5.82 -1.27 -10.34
CA PHE A 38 6.86 -0.87 -9.39
C PHE A 38 7.84 -2.00 -9.01
N GLN A 39 7.60 -3.25 -9.44
CA GLN A 39 8.49 -4.38 -9.16
C GLN A 39 9.95 -4.15 -9.60
N PRO A 40 10.26 -3.52 -10.75
CA PRO A 40 11.64 -3.23 -11.14
C PRO A 40 12.39 -2.35 -10.13
N ALA A 41 11.69 -1.50 -9.38
CA ALA A 41 12.27 -0.66 -8.33
C ALA A 41 12.40 -1.38 -6.97
N PHE A 42 11.59 -2.42 -6.75
CA PHE A 42 11.58 -3.22 -5.52
C PHE A 42 11.64 -4.73 -5.84
N PRO A 43 12.76 -5.25 -6.40
CA PRO A 43 12.81 -6.62 -6.90
C PRO A 43 12.61 -7.65 -5.78
N GLY A 44 11.62 -8.53 -5.93
CA GLY A 44 11.33 -9.60 -4.97
C GLY A 44 10.71 -9.11 -3.65
N VAL A 45 10.35 -7.82 -3.56
CA VAL A 45 9.73 -7.23 -2.38
C VAL A 45 8.23 -7.03 -2.65
N PRO A 46 7.35 -7.46 -1.73
CA PRO A 46 5.92 -7.17 -1.82
C PRO A 46 5.64 -5.66 -1.81
N ILE A 47 4.66 -5.23 -2.60
CA ILE A 47 4.32 -3.81 -2.73
C ILE A 47 2.93 -3.56 -2.14
N VAL A 48 2.84 -2.54 -1.30
CA VAL A 48 1.61 -1.97 -0.76
C VAL A 48 1.42 -0.60 -1.39
N LEU A 49 0.26 -0.37 -2.00
CA LEU A 49 -0.11 0.94 -2.51
C LEU A 49 -0.75 1.76 -1.39
N MET A 50 -0.42 3.05 -1.35
CA MET A 50 -1.00 4.03 -0.45
C MET A 50 -1.54 5.21 -1.24
N ALA A 51 -2.74 5.66 -0.93
CA ALA A 51 -3.25 6.93 -1.42
C ALA A 51 -3.79 7.76 -0.25
N GLN A 52 -3.62 9.07 -0.30
CA GLN A 52 -4.19 9.98 0.69
C GLN A 52 -5.46 10.61 0.13
N ASN A 53 -6.48 10.78 0.99
CA ASN A 53 -7.62 11.64 0.66
C ASN A 53 -7.28 13.13 0.88
N SER A 54 -8.22 14.02 0.60
CA SER A 54 -8.04 15.48 0.77
C SER A 54 -7.73 15.93 2.21
N ARG A 55 -7.94 15.05 3.21
CA ARG A 55 -7.63 15.29 4.62
C ARG A 55 -6.27 14.69 5.04
N GLY A 56 -5.50 14.15 4.10
CA GLY A 56 -4.21 13.49 4.37
C GLY A 56 -4.35 12.09 4.99
N ILE A 57 -5.57 11.55 5.11
CA ILE A 57 -5.78 10.22 5.69
C ILE A 57 -5.37 9.17 4.66
N PRO A 58 -4.45 8.26 4.99
CA PRO A 58 -4.00 7.24 4.07
C PRO A 58 -5.01 6.10 3.96
N THR A 59 -5.12 5.54 2.76
CA THR A 59 -5.79 4.28 2.45
C THR A 59 -4.76 3.35 1.83
N TYR A 60 -4.69 2.12 2.30
CA TYR A 60 -3.71 1.13 1.87
C TYR A 60 -4.37 0.00 1.09
N ARG A 61 -3.69 -0.52 0.08
CA ARG A 61 -4.10 -1.71 -0.68
C ARG A 61 -2.90 -2.58 -1.01
N GLY A 62 -3.02 -3.87 -0.77
CA GLY A 62 -1.97 -4.85 -1.02
C GLY A 62 -2.24 -6.15 -0.27
N ARG A 63 -1.18 -6.94 -0.06
CA ARG A 63 -1.28 -8.18 0.73
C ARG A 63 -1.83 -7.88 2.12
N ARG A 64 -2.89 -8.60 2.51
CA ARG A 64 -3.70 -8.26 3.69
C ARG A 64 -2.90 -8.22 5.00
N ASP A 65 -1.99 -9.17 5.19
CA ASP A 65 -1.09 -9.23 6.34
C ASP A 65 -0.17 -8.00 6.44
N LEU A 66 0.33 -7.51 5.30
CA LEU A 66 1.17 -6.30 5.25
C LEU A 66 0.38 -5.03 5.56
N VAL A 67 -0.83 -4.93 5.00
CA VAL A 67 -1.74 -3.82 5.30
C VAL A 67 -2.14 -3.82 6.78
N ASN A 68 -2.30 -4.99 7.39
CA ASN A 68 -2.58 -5.10 8.83
C ASN A 68 -1.41 -4.58 9.69
N PHE A 69 -0.15 -4.73 9.26
CA PHE A 69 0.99 -4.12 9.96
C PHE A 69 0.92 -2.58 9.98
N LEU A 70 0.34 -1.98 8.93
CA LEU A 70 0.18 -0.53 8.80
C LEU A 70 -1.01 0.02 9.58
N GLY A 71 -1.83 -0.86 10.17
CA GLY A 71 -2.60 -0.49 11.35
C GLY A 71 -3.63 0.62 11.15
N ILE A 72 -4.45 0.57 10.09
CA ILE A 72 -5.82 1.09 10.26
C ILE A 72 -6.62 -0.02 10.93
N GLN A 73 -6.46 -0.14 12.26
CA GLN A 73 -7.58 -0.61 13.06
C GLN A 73 -8.64 0.48 12.89
N GLY A 74 -9.66 0.24 12.04
CA GLY A 74 -10.92 0.98 12.20
C GLY A 74 -11.39 0.82 13.64
N PRO A 75 -12.14 1.78 14.21
CA PRO A 75 -12.65 1.61 15.57
C PRO A 75 -13.34 0.24 15.64
N LEU A 76 -12.98 -0.54 16.66
CA LEU A 76 -13.69 -1.76 17.02
C LEU A 76 -15.15 -1.39 17.27
N LEU A 77 -15.98 -1.40 16.22
CA LEU A 77 -17.42 -1.26 16.31
C LEU A 77 -18.01 -2.61 15.93
N GLY A 78 -18.45 -3.34 16.95
CA GLY A 78 -19.21 -4.58 16.79
C GLY A 78 -18.93 -5.66 17.84
N ARG A 79 -18.99 -5.30 19.14
CA ARG A 79 -19.67 -6.14 20.13
C ARG A 79 -20.90 -5.37 20.59
#